data_AF-A0A9X1YUK6-F1
#
_entry.id   AF-A0A9X1YUK6-F1
#
_cell.length_a   1.000
_cell.length_b   1.000
_cell.length_c   1.000
_cell.angle_alpha   90.00
_cell.angle_beta   90.00
_cell.angle_gamma   90.00
#
_symmetry.space_group_name_H-M   'P 1'
#
loop_
_entity.id
_entity.type
_entity.pdbx_description
1 polymer ?
#
loop_
_entity_poly.entity_id
_entity_poly.type
_entity_poly.pdbx_seq_one_letter_code
_entity_poly.pdbx_strand_id
1 'polypeptide(L)'
;MPDEQASSPAPEITIKLFPEDVVLLDERGHPFLLPVPRSWAARLFPALWLLLALGFVAALFTGSTLTLPLGLSTLCYPVVFLLLHHWLSPAEQRLAWFDAQGLHLLCGTEQAPCASYQHFIAFEDMVQIKTFNEYRNMGRSGIFHFRSYQIQLRVPLFERYSLRINTHRSEYSVLRMIKRVAQLPAAQHIEIVPMVRYGKFPPTRIEARRERARRLEGEV
;
A
#
# COMPACT_ATOMS: atom_id res chain seq x y z
N MET A 1 24.71 -48.36 -13.66
CA MET A 1 24.19 -46.98 -13.74
C MET A 1 23.49 -46.69 -12.44
N PRO A 2 23.96 -45.73 -11.62
CA PRO A 2 23.26 -45.35 -10.40
C PRO A 2 22.14 -44.36 -10.72
N ASP A 3 20.99 -44.60 -10.11
CA ASP A 3 19.76 -43.81 -10.21
C ASP A 3 20.00 -42.36 -9.74
N GLU A 4 19.81 -41.43 -10.68
CA GLU A 4 19.73 -40.01 -10.40
C GLU A 4 18.38 -39.78 -9.70
N GLN A 5 18.43 -39.73 -8.36
CA GLN A 5 17.33 -39.26 -7.53
C GLN A 5 16.98 -37.84 -7.97
N ALA A 6 15.93 -37.72 -8.80
CA ALA A 6 15.25 -36.47 -9.07
C ALA A 6 14.74 -35.92 -7.73
N SER A 7 15.54 -35.03 -7.15
CA SER A 7 15.17 -34.21 -6.00
C SER A 7 13.86 -33.50 -6.33
N SER A 8 12.78 -33.96 -5.70
CA SER A 8 11.51 -33.24 -5.71
C SER A 8 11.77 -31.84 -5.14
N PRO A 9 11.50 -30.74 -5.88
CA PRO A 9 11.77 -29.41 -5.36
C PRO A 9 10.90 -29.21 -4.11
N ALA A 10 11.55 -28.83 -3.01
CA ALA A 10 10.90 -28.54 -1.74
C ALA A 10 9.67 -27.63 -1.95
N PRO A 11 8.59 -27.80 -1.18
CA PRO A 11 7.37 -27.01 -1.36
C PRO A 11 7.71 -25.52 -1.26
N GLU A 12 7.35 -24.76 -2.28
CA GLU A 12 7.60 -23.32 -2.37
C GLU A 12 6.90 -22.62 -1.19
N ILE A 13 7.68 -22.17 -0.21
CA ILE A 13 7.15 -21.57 1.02
C ILE A 13 6.68 -20.16 0.69
N THR A 14 5.41 -19.98 0.33
CA THR A 14 4.82 -18.66 0.12
C THR A 14 4.07 -18.17 1.37
N ILE A 15 4.49 -17.04 1.94
CA ILE A 15 3.85 -16.37 3.08
C ILE A 15 3.23 -15.06 2.58
N LYS A 16 1.93 -15.09 2.28
CA LYS A 16 1.21 -13.90 1.77
C LYS A 16 1.08 -12.80 2.83
N LEU A 17 1.42 -11.58 2.42
CA LEU A 17 1.01 -10.34 3.07
C LEU A 17 -0.29 -9.86 2.43
N PHE A 18 -1.06 -9.09 3.19
CA PHE A 18 -2.30 -8.47 2.69
C PHE A 18 -2.13 -6.95 2.74
N PRO A 19 -1.39 -6.37 1.80
CA PRO A 19 -1.14 -4.95 1.77
C PRO A 19 -2.40 -4.21 1.33
N GLU A 20 -2.90 -3.33 2.19
CA GLU A 20 -3.88 -2.31 1.81
C GLU A 20 -3.15 -1.12 1.19
N ASP A 21 -1.98 -0.79 1.74
CA ASP A 21 -1.15 0.30 1.27
C ASP A 21 0.33 -0.04 1.48
N VAL A 22 1.19 0.43 0.58
CA VAL A 22 2.64 0.22 0.60
C VAL A 22 3.32 1.56 0.37
N VAL A 23 4.12 1.97 1.34
CA VAL A 23 4.70 3.31 1.41
C VAL A 23 6.17 3.20 1.75
N LEU A 24 7.02 3.94 1.05
CA LEU A 24 8.42 4.10 1.41
C LEU A 24 8.53 5.22 2.44
N LEU A 25 9.35 5.05 3.47
CA LEU A 25 9.56 6.05 4.50
C LEU A 25 10.95 6.66 4.33
N ASP A 26 11.04 7.99 4.40
CA ASP A 26 12.32 8.68 4.54
C ASP A 26 12.92 8.50 5.94
N GLU A 27 14.15 9.01 6.15
CA GLU A 27 14.83 8.94 7.44
C GLU A 27 14.08 9.64 8.58
N ARG A 28 13.17 10.57 8.24
CA ARG A 28 12.31 11.30 9.19
C ARG A 28 10.94 10.63 9.36
N GLY A 29 10.69 9.50 8.67
CA GLY A 29 9.43 8.77 8.70
C GLY A 29 8.32 9.39 7.84
N HIS A 30 8.63 10.30 6.93
CA HIS A 30 7.65 10.85 5.99
C HIS A 30 7.30 9.84 4.89
N PRO A 31 6.00 9.67 4.61
CA PRO A 31 5.54 8.74 3.60
C PRO A 31 5.84 9.25 2.19
N PHE A 32 6.51 8.42 1.40
CA PHE A 32 6.70 8.54 -0.03
C PHE A 32 5.93 7.42 -0.72
N LEU A 33 4.96 7.80 -1.55
CA LEU A 33 4.20 6.82 -2.34
C LEU A 33 5.11 6.28 -3.44
N LEU A 34 5.09 4.95 -3.63
CA LEU A 34 5.77 4.32 -4.75
C LEU A 34 5.28 4.97 -6.06
N PRO A 35 6.20 5.34 -6.97
CA PRO A 35 5.83 6.00 -8.21
C PRO A 35 5.00 5.04 -9.06
N VAL A 36 3.69 5.29 -9.14
CA VAL A 36 2.81 4.55 -10.04
C VAL A 36 3.01 5.12 -11.45
N PRO A 37 3.30 4.28 -12.46
CA PRO A 37 3.43 4.74 -13.83
C PRO A 37 2.12 5.40 -14.26
N ARG A 38 2.19 6.70 -14.58
CA ARG A 38 1.03 7.43 -15.11
C ARG A 38 0.57 6.77 -16.40
N SER A 39 -0.71 6.42 -16.45
CA SER A 39 -1.37 5.92 -17.66
C SER A 39 -1.12 6.89 -18.83
N TRP A 40 -1.00 6.36 -20.05
CA TRP A 40 -0.85 7.17 -21.25
C TRP A 40 -1.98 8.20 -21.39
N ALA A 41 -3.20 7.83 -20.97
CA ALA A 41 -4.36 8.73 -20.92
C ALA A 41 -4.13 9.93 -19.99
N ALA A 42 -3.58 9.71 -18.78
CA ALA A 42 -3.25 10.79 -17.84
C ALA A 42 -2.12 11.69 -18.35
N ARG A 43 -1.23 11.19 -19.22
CA ARG A 43 -0.18 12.01 -19.87
C ARG A 43 -0.71 12.84 -21.02
N LEU A 44 -1.64 12.30 -21.82
CA LEU A 44 -2.21 12.98 -22.98
C LEU A 44 -3.28 14.01 -22.60
N PHE A 45 -3.94 13.83 -21.46
CA PHE A 45 -4.96 14.75 -20.96
C PHE A 45 -4.53 16.24 -20.97
N PRO A 46 -3.41 16.63 -20.32
CA PRO A 46 -3.00 18.04 -20.29
C PRO A 46 -2.65 18.57 -21.69
N ALA A 47 -2.06 17.73 -22.55
CA ALA A 47 -1.73 18.14 -23.92
C ALA A 47 -2.99 18.40 -24.76
N LEU A 48 -3.98 17.50 -24.71
CA LEU A 48 -5.24 17.67 -25.44
C LEU A 48 -6.04 18.86 -24.90
N TRP A 49 -6.04 19.06 -23.59
CA TRP A 49 -6.71 20.20 -22.96
C TRP A 49 -6.06 21.53 -23.35
N LEU A 50 -4.72 21.60 -23.39
CA LEU A 50 -3.99 22.78 -23.87
C LEU A 50 -4.28 23.07 -25.34
N LEU A 51 -4.36 22.04 -26.20
CA LEU A 51 -4.73 22.22 -27.61
C LEU A 51 -6.15 22.78 -27.75
N LEU A 52 -7.11 22.28 -26.96
CA LEU A 52 -8.48 22.81 -26.92
C LEU A 52 -8.52 24.26 -26.46
N ALA A 53 -7.77 24.60 -25.40
CA ALA A 53 -7.67 25.96 -24.89
C ALA A 53 -7.05 26.91 -25.94
N LEU A 54 -5.98 26.49 -26.61
CA LEU A 54 -5.35 27.27 -27.67
C LEU A 54 -6.31 27.50 -28.85
N GLY A 55 -7.03 26.45 -29.27
CA GLY A 55 -8.06 26.54 -30.30
C GLY A 55 -9.19 27.50 -29.92
N PHE A 56 -9.64 27.47 -28.67
CA PHE A 56 -10.64 28.40 -28.15
C PHE A 56 -10.16 29.85 -28.20
N VAL A 57 -8.92 30.11 -27.77
CA VAL A 57 -8.31 31.45 -27.84
C VAL A 57 -8.24 31.94 -29.29
N ALA A 58 -7.77 31.12 -30.22
CA ALA A 58 -7.74 31.47 -31.65
C ALA A 58 -9.14 31.73 -32.23
N ALA A 59 -10.15 30.97 -31.81
CA ALA A 59 -11.53 31.16 -32.23
C ALA A 59 -12.09 32.51 -31.74
N LEU A 60 -11.74 32.94 -30.51
CA LEU A 60 -12.13 34.24 -29.96
C LEU A 60 -11.58 35.40 -30.79
N PHE A 61 -10.30 35.33 -31.19
CA PHE A 61 -9.67 36.37 -32.00
C PHE A 61 -10.20 36.45 -33.44
N THR A 62 -10.71 35.34 -33.96
CA THR A 62 -11.24 35.26 -35.34
C THR A 62 -12.75 35.49 -35.43
N GLY A 63 -13.46 35.64 -34.30
CA GLY A 63 -14.92 35.77 -34.28
C GLY A 63 -15.64 34.54 -34.82
N SER A 64 -14.99 33.37 -34.79
CA SER A 64 -15.50 32.14 -35.39
C SER A 64 -16.71 31.60 -34.63
N THR A 65 -17.66 31.00 -35.34
CA THR A 65 -18.80 30.27 -34.76
C THR A 65 -18.37 29.07 -33.91
N LEU A 66 -17.10 28.66 -34.01
CA LEU A 66 -16.50 27.59 -33.21
C LEU A 66 -16.14 28.02 -31.78
N THR A 67 -16.22 29.30 -31.43
CA THR A 67 -15.95 29.79 -30.07
C THR A 67 -16.78 29.08 -29.01
N LEU A 68 -18.09 29.01 -29.21
CA LEU A 68 -19.03 28.43 -28.25
C LEU A 68 -18.79 26.91 -28.03
N PRO A 69 -18.67 26.06 -29.08
CA PRO A 69 -18.36 24.65 -28.88
C PRO A 69 -16.95 24.39 -28.32
N LEU A 70 -15.94 25.19 -28.68
CA LEU A 70 -14.57 25.05 -28.13
C LEU A 70 -14.50 25.48 -26.66
N GLY A 71 -15.21 26.54 -26.29
CA GLY A 71 -15.30 27.01 -24.90
C GLY A 71 -15.98 25.97 -24.02
N LEU A 72 -17.12 25.43 -24.46
CA LEU A 72 -17.83 24.35 -23.76
C LEU A 72 -16.96 23.10 -23.62
N SER A 73 -16.27 22.69 -24.69
CA SER A 73 -15.37 21.53 -24.68
C SER A 73 -14.22 21.73 -23.71
N THR A 74 -13.59 22.90 -23.68
CA THR A 74 -12.47 23.19 -22.77
C THR A 74 -12.89 23.12 -21.29
N LEU A 75 -14.11 23.53 -20.97
CA LEU A 75 -14.68 23.49 -19.61
C LEU A 75 -15.14 22.09 -19.20
N CYS A 76 -15.82 21.36 -20.09
CA CYS A 76 -16.39 20.06 -19.79
C CYS A 76 -15.38 18.91 -19.87
N TYR A 77 -14.35 19.03 -20.72
CA TYR A 77 -13.32 18.02 -20.92
C TYR A 77 -12.66 17.51 -19.62
N PRO A 78 -12.22 18.34 -18.65
CA PRO A 78 -11.67 17.84 -17.39
C PRO A 78 -12.64 16.96 -16.60
N VAL A 79 -13.91 17.36 -16.53
CA VAL A 79 -14.94 16.61 -15.79
C VAL A 79 -15.23 15.27 -16.47
N VAL A 80 -15.40 15.29 -17.79
CA VAL A 80 -15.64 14.10 -18.61
C VAL A 80 -14.45 13.14 -18.53
N PHE A 81 -13.22 13.66 -18.59
CA PHE A 81 -12.01 12.87 -18.44
C PHE A 81 -11.92 12.21 -17.06
N LEU A 82 -12.21 12.92 -15.97
CA LEU A 82 -12.20 12.35 -14.62
C LEU A 82 -13.25 11.24 -14.47
N LEU A 83 -14.46 11.43 -15.01
CA LEU A 83 -15.53 10.43 -14.99
C LEU A 83 -15.14 9.17 -15.77
N LEU A 84 -14.66 9.35 -17.00
CA LEU A 84 -14.18 8.26 -17.85
C LEU A 84 -12.99 7.55 -17.20
N HIS A 85 -12.00 8.28 -16.70
CA HIS A 85 -10.84 7.70 -16.04
C HIS A 85 -11.26 6.89 -14.81
N HIS A 86 -12.18 7.40 -13.99
CA HIS A 86 -12.69 6.64 -12.84
C HIS A 86 -13.41 5.36 -13.24
N TRP A 87 -14.19 5.38 -14.34
CA TRP A 87 -14.93 4.22 -14.83
C TRP A 87 -14.05 3.18 -15.55
N LEU A 88 -13.04 3.64 -16.30
CA LEU A 88 -12.19 2.80 -17.15
C LEU A 88 -10.92 2.32 -16.45
N SER A 89 -10.48 2.96 -15.36
CA SER A 89 -9.33 2.51 -14.60
C SER A 89 -9.74 1.36 -13.66
N PRO A 90 -9.25 0.12 -13.89
CA PRO A 90 -9.48 -0.97 -12.95
C PRO A 90 -8.84 -0.60 -11.61
N ALA A 91 -9.47 -1.01 -10.51
CA ALA A 91 -8.86 -0.84 -9.19
C ALA A 91 -7.52 -1.61 -9.14
N GLU A 92 -6.44 -0.91 -8.83
CA GLU A 92 -5.14 -1.54 -8.65
C GLU A 92 -5.16 -2.41 -7.40
N GLN A 93 -4.72 -3.65 -7.55
CA GLN A 93 -4.50 -4.60 -6.47
C GLN A 93 -3.03 -4.59 -6.10
N ARG A 94 -2.78 -4.42 -4.80
CA ARG A 94 -1.44 -4.57 -4.21
C ARG A 94 -1.31 -5.99 -3.71
N LEU A 95 -0.27 -6.68 -4.15
CA LEU A 95 0.05 -8.03 -3.72
C LEU A 95 1.43 -8.01 -3.11
N ALA A 96 1.58 -8.66 -1.96
CA ALA A 96 2.89 -8.83 -1.34
C ALA A 96 2.98 -10.22 -0.71
N TRP A 97 4.14 -10.86 -0.80
CA TRP A 97 4.40 -12.12 -0.12
C TRP A 97 5.89 -12.30 0.14
N PHE A 98 6.21 -13.02 1.22
CA PHE A 98 7.54 -13.55 1.41
C PHE A 98 7.63 -14.93 0.78
N ASP A 99 8.78 -15.25 0.20
CA ASP A 99 9.16 -16.60 -0.18
C ASP A 99 10.42 -17.05 0.60
N ALA A 100 11.14 -18.05 0.10
CA ALA A 100 12.39 -18.50 0.71
C ALA A 100 13.56 -17.51 0.56
N GLN A 101 13.49 -16.58 -0.39
CA GLN A 101 14.59 -15.70 -0.80
C GLN A 101 14.39 -14.25 -0.33
N GLY A 102 13.14 -13.78 -0.22
CA GLY A 102 12.85 -12.42 0.16
C GLY A 102 11.39 -12.04 0.08
N LEU A 103 11.15 -10.74 -0.07
CA LEU A 103 9.85 -10.10 -0.18
C LEU A 103 9.57 -9.71 -1.63
N HIS A 104 8.45 -10.17 -2.14
CA HIS A 104 7.89 -9.74 -3.41
C HIS A 104 6.80 -8.70 -3.17
N LEU A 105 6.85 -7.62 -3.93
CA LEU A 105 5.89 -6.53 -3.94
C LEU A 105 5.44 -6.31 -5.37
N LEU A 106 4.17 -6.57 -5.63
CA LEU A 106 3.53 -6.31 -6.91
C LEU A 106 2.39 -5.31 -6.74
N CYS A 107 2.21 -4.47 -7.74
CA CYS A 107 1.01 -3.66 -7.89
C CYS A 107 0.63 -3.60 -9.35
N GLY A 108 -0.67 -3.78 -9.60
CA GLY A 108 -1.22 -3.77 -10.93
C GLY A 108 -2.70 -4.13 -10.91
N THR A 109 -3.21 -4.61 -12.03
CA THR A 109 -4.61 -5.01 -12.17
C THR A 109 -4.72 -6.53 -12.21
N GLU A 110 -5.94 -7.09 -12.10
CA GLU A 110 -6.11 -8.55 -12.21
C GLU A 110 -5.58 -9.11 -13.54
N GLN A 111 -5.69 -8.34 -14.61
CA GLN A 111 -5.22 -8.72 -15.95
C GLN A 111 -3.70 -8.50 -16.13
N ALA A 112 -3.12 -7.59 -15.36
CA ALA A 112 -1.69 -7.24 -15.42
C ALA A 112 -1.16 -6.91 -14.02
N PRO A 113 -0.79 -7.92 -13.21
CA PRO A 113 -0.48 -7.75 -11.78
C PRO A 113 0.81 -6.97 -11.49
N CYS A 114 1.66 -6.78 -12.51
CA CYS A 114 2.89 -6.00 -12.43
C CYS A 114 2.81 -4.66 -13.19
N ALA A 115 1.60 -4.23 -13.60
CA ALA A 115 1.44 -3.04 -14.45
C ALA A 115 1.95 -1.75 -13.81
N SER A 116 1.91 -1.65 -12.47
CA SER A 116 2.30 -0.46 -11.73
C SER A 116 3.73 -0.58 -11.22
N TYR A 117 4.03 -1.63 -10.45
CA TYR A 117 5.40 -1.94 -10.05
C TYR A 117 5.58 -3.41 -9.73
N GLN A 118 6.81 -3.88 -9.88
CA GLN A 118 7.29 -5.18 -9.43
C GLN A 118 8.65 -4.98 -8.75
N HIS A 119 8.69 -5.22 -7.45
CA HIS A 119 9.91 -5.11 -6.65
C HIS A 119 10.15 -6.40 -5.89
N PHE A 120 11.40 -6.85 -5.93
CA PHE A 120 11.90 -7.92 -5.09
C PHE A 120 12.93 -7.33 -4.13
N ILE A 121 12.82 -7.68 -2.86
CA ILE A 121 13.74 -7.28 -1.81
C ILE A 121 14.26 -8.55 -1.16
N ALA A 122 15.55 -8.85 -1.32
CA ALA A 122 16.14 -10.05 -0.76
C ALA A 122 16.20 -9.95 0.77
N PHE A 123 16.15 -11.09 1.47
CA PHE A 123 16.28 -11.07 2.94
C PHE A 123 17.62 -10.49 3.39
N GLU A 124 18.70 -10.71 2.64
CA GLU A 124 20.04 -10.14 2.93
C GLU A 124 20.06 -8.60 2.98
N ASP A 125 19.13 -7.96 2.26
CA ASP A 125 18.96 -6.51 2.23
C ASP A 125 18.06 -6.00 3.36
N MET A 126 17.46 -6.88 4.16
CA MET A 126 16.63 -6.51 5.30
C MET A 126 17.42 -6.55 6.59
N VAL A 127 17.22 -5.55 7.45
CA VAL A 127 17.88 -5.44 8.75
C VAL A 127 16.91 -5.74 9.87
N GLN A 128 15.72 -5.15 9.80
CA GLN A 128 14.78 -5.19 10.92
C GLN A 128 13.34 -5.17 10.42
N ILE A 129 12.46 -5.91 11.09
CA ILE A 129 11.01 -5.87 10.87
C ILE A 129 10.34 -5.43 12.17
N LYS A 130 9.69 -4.27 12.14
CA LYS A 130 8.82 -3.78 13.21
C LYS A 130 7.37 -4.00 12.84
N THR A 131 6.57 -4.40 13.81
CA THR A 131 5.11 -4.46 13.65
C THR A 131 4.43 -3.46 14.56
N PHE A 132 3.44 -2.77 14.03
CA PHE A 132 2.69 -1.75 14.74
C PHE A 132 1.21 -2.10 14.75
N ASN A 133 0.60 -1.98 15.93
CA ASN A 133 -0.85 -2.02 16.11
C ASN A 133 -1.31 -0.59 16.35
N GLU A 134 -1.97 0.00 15.37
CA GLU A 134 -2.43 1.38 15.43
C GLU A 134 -3.95 1.45 15.52
N TYR A 135 -4.38 2.41 16.32
CA TYR A 135 -5.78 2.76 16.51
C TYR A 135 -5.96 4.22 16.11
N ARG A 136 -6.97 4.49 15.29
CA ARG A 136 -7.40 5.86 14.99
C ARG A 136 -8.88 6.01 15.29
N ASN A 137 -9.19 6.91 16.22
CA ASN A 137 -10.54 7.36 16.45
C ASN A 137 -10.90 8.38 15.37
N MET A 138 -11.83 8.05 14.49
CA MET A 138 -12.35 8.95 13.45
C MET A 138 -13.61 9.70 13.92
N GLY A 139 -13.87 9.75 15.23
CA GLY A 139 -15.04 10.39 15.81
C GLY A 139 -16.33 9.65 15.45
N ARG A 140 -17.21 10.29 14.67
CA ARG A 140 -18.51 9.71 14.26
C ARG A 140 -18.36 8.48 13.35
N SER A 141 -17.29 8.42 12.57
CA SER A 141 -17.02 7.27 11.69
C SER A 141 -16.50 6.04 12.47
N GLY A 142 -16.37 6.16 13.79
CA GLY A 142 -15.97 5.08 14.68
C GLY A 142 -14.47 4.91 14.78
N ILE A 143 -14.09 3.70 15.18
CA ILE A 143 -12.72 3.32 15.50
C ILE A 143 -12.16 2.49 14.34
N PHE A 144 -11.05 2.94 13.78
CA PHE A 144 -10.32 2.19 12.77
C PHE A 144 -9.08 1.55 13.38
N HIS A 145 -9.02 0.23 13.24
CA HIS A 145 -7.84 -0.57 13.55
C HIS A 145 -7.09 -0.83 12.26
N PHE A 146 -5.84 -0.38 12.21
CA PHE A 146 -4.94 -0.74 11.13
C PHE A 146 -3.60 -1.13 11.74
N ARG A 147 -2.94 -2.06 11.07
CA ARG A 147 -1.65 -2.60 11.50
C ARG A 147 -0.67 -2.33 10.39
N SER A 148 0.58 -2.16 10.76
CA SER A 148 1.61 -1.94 9.76
C SER A 148 2.88 -2.68 10.07
N TYR A 149 3.51 -3.18 9.02
CA TYR A 149 4.84 -3.75 9.03
C TYR A 149 5.78 -2.67 8.54
N GLN A 150 6.82 -2.36 9.30
CA GLN A 150 7.90 -1.52 8.84
C GLN A 150 9.15 -2.37 8.71
N ILE A 151 9.62 -2.51 7.48
CA ILE A 151 10.82 -3.24 7.11
C ILE A 151 11.91 -2.20 6.93
N GLN A 152 13.00 -2.34 7.66
CA GLN A 152 14.21 -1.54 7.49
C GLN A 152 15.16 -2.28 6.56
N LEU A 153 15.69 -1.54 5.60
CA LEU A 153 16.56 -2.02 4.54
C LEU A 153 18.00 -1.56 4.79
N ARG A 154 18.95 -2.43 4.48
CA ARG A 154 20.38 -2.12 4.46
C ARG A 154 20.73 -1.30 3.23
N VAL A 155 20.19 -1.68 2.08
CA VAL A 155 20.35 -0.98 0.80
C VAL A 155 19.11 -0.11 0.56
N PRO A 156 19.26 1.17 0.21
CA PRO A 156 18.12 2.04 -0.01
C PRO A 156 17.34 1.63 -1.26
N LEU A 157 16.03 1.53 -1.14
CA LEU A 157 15.10 1.38 -2.26
C LEU A 157 14.56 2.77 -2.62
N PHE A 158 14.85 3.27 -3.83
CA PHE A 158 14.55 4.65 -4.25
C PHE A 158 15.03 5.71 -3.23
N GLU A 159 16.28 5.60 -2.76
CA GLU A 159 16.86 6.51 -1.75
C GLU A 159 16.16 6.46 -0.36
N ARG A 160 15.42 5.38 -0.08
CA ARG A 160 14.69 5.18 1.17
C ARG A 160 15.11 3.87 1.85
N TYR A 161 15.39 3.95 3.14
CA TYR A 161 15.86 2.81 3.94
C TYR A 161 14.73 2.06 4.66
N SER A 162 13.48 2.47 4.48
CA SER A 162 12.39 1.80 5.15
C SER A 162 11.15 1.70 4.27
N LEU A 163 10.52 0.53 4.32
CA LEU A 163 9.28 0.20 3.66
C LEU A 163 8.21 -0.04 4.73
N ARG A 164 7.06 0.59 4.58
CA ARG A 164 5.89 0.39 5.44
C ARG A 164 4.75 -0.24 4.63
N ILE A 165 4.26 -1.38 5.11
CA ILE A 165 3.12 -2.10 4.55
C ILE A 165 1.98 -2.02 5.55
N ASN A 166 0.86 -1.41 5.18
CA ASN A 166 -0.33 -1.29 6.02
C ASN A 166 -1.32 -2.42 5.72
N THR A 167 -2.05 -2.88 6.73
CA THR A 167 -3.04 -3.95 6.61
C THR A 167 -4.19 -3.80 7.61
N HIS A 168 -5.38 -4.26 7.23
CA HIS A 168 -6.54 -4.39 8.12
C HIS A 168 -6.68 -5.78 8.76
N ARG A 169 -5.78 -6.73 8.44
CA ARG A 169 -5.83 -8.09 8.97
C ARG A 169 -5.72 -8.12 10.49
N SER A 170 -6.27 -9.18 11.11
CA SER A 170 -6.26 -9.35 12.57
C SER A 170 -4.84 -9.42 13.14
N GLU A 171 -4.67 -9.01 14.40
CA GLU A 171 -3.38 -9.07 15.11
C GLU A 171 -2.82 -10.50 15.12
N TYR A 172 -3.68 -11.49 15.35
CA TYR A 172 -3.28 -12.90 15.32
C TYR A 172 -2.72 -13.30 13.95
N SER A 173 -3.34 -12.86 12.84
CA SER A 173 -2.85 -13.13 11.49
C SER A 173 -1.48 -12.51 11.24
N VAL A 174 -1.29 -11.26 11.69
CA VAL A 174 -0.02 -10.52 11.60
C VAL A 174 1.08 -11.26 12.37
N LEU A 175 0.83 -11.60 13.65
CA LEU A 175 1.82 -12.29 14.49
C LEU A 175 2.14 -13.69 13.97
N ARG A 176 1.14 -14.43 13.49
CA ARG A 176 1.35 -15.75 12.88
C ARG A 176 2.22 -15.65 11.63
N MET A 177 1.98 -14.64 10.79
CA MET A 177 2.78 -14.39 9.59
C MET A 177 4.23 -14.08 9.97
N ILE A 178 4.46 -13.12 10.88
CA ILE A 178 5.80 -12.77 11.37
C ILE A 178 6.51 -13.98 11.98
N LYS A 179 5.81 -14.82 12.75
CA LYS A 179 6.36 -16.06 13.30
C LYS A 179 6.81 -17.04 12.21
N ARG A 180 6.07 -17.14 11.09
CA ARG A 180 6.47 -17.98 9.95
C ARG A 180 7.68 -17.38 9.22
N VAL A 181 7.75 -16.06 9.07
CA VAL A 181 8.93 -15.39 8.49
C VAL A 181 10.16 -15.64 9.36
N ALA A 182 10.03 -15.52 10.69
CA ALA A 182 11.10 -15.78 11.65
C ALA A 182 11.65 -17.23 11.60
N GLN A 183 10.87 -18.17 11.07
CA GLN A 183 11.27 -19.57 10.92
C GLN A 183 12.06 -19.83 9.63
N LEU A 184 12.11 -18.86 8.70
CA LEU A 184 12.85 -19.01 7.46
C LEU A 184 14.36 -18.92 7.72
N PRO A 185 15.18 -19.87 7.22
CA PRO A 185 16.63 -19.83 7.41
C PRO A 185 17.26 -18.52 6.89
N ALA A 186 16.79 -18.04 5.74
CA ALA A 186 17.28 -16.81 5.12
C ALA A 186 16.90 -15.53 5.89
N ALA A 187 15.97 -15.60 6.85
CA ALA A 187 15.52 -14.45 7.63
C ALA A 187 16.15 -14.39 9.04
N GLN A 188 17.06 -15.32 9.38
CA GLN A 188 17.61 -15.45 10.74
C GLN A 188 18.42 -14.24 11.20
N HIS A 189 19.06 -13.51 10.29
CA HIS A 189 19.83 -12.30 10.60
C HIS A 189 18.95 -11.05 10.78
N ILE A 190 17.66 -11.14 10.48
CA ILE A 190 16.73 -10.01 10.54
C ILE A 190 16.20 -9.88 11.96
N GLU A 191 16.38 -8.71 12.56
CA GLU A 191 15.83 -8.45 13.88
C GLU A 191 14.30 -8.26 13.79
N ILE A 192 13.54 -9.14 14.44
CA ILE A 192 12.08 -9.03 14.50
C ILE A 192 11.69 -8.43 15.84
N VAL A 193 11.28 -7.17 15.81
CA VAL A 193 10.89 -6.43 17.01
C VAL A 193 9.46 -6.83 17.41
N PRO A 194 9.20 -7.08 18.71
CA PRO A 194 7.85 -7.32 19.22
C PRO A 194 6.87 -6.23 18.79
N MET A 195 5.62 -6.62 18.56
CA MET A 195 4.60 -5.70 18.07
C MET A 195 4.40 -4.53 19.03
N VAL A 196 4.67 -3.32 18.55
CA VAL A 196 4.48 -2.07 19.30
C VAL A 196 3.03 -1.65 19.16
N ARG A 197 2.43 -1.28 20.29
CA ARG A 197 1.01 -0.90 20.38
C ARG A 197 0.91 0.61 20.59
N TYR A 198 0.36 1.33 19.61
CA TYR A 198 0.19 2.78 19.67
C TYR A 198 -1.27 3.19 19.83
N GLY A 199 -1.50 4.12 20.76
CA GLY A 199 -2.81 4.66 21.10
C GLY A 199 -3.38 4.14 22.42
N LYS A 200 -4.36 4.85 22.98
CA LYS A 200 -5.19 4.33 24.08
C LYS A 200 -6.17 3.33 23.48
N PHE A 201 -5.82 2.05 23.53
CA PHE A 201 -6.73 0.99 23.11
C PHE A 201 -8.04 1.12 23.90
N PRO A 202 -9.21 1.05 23.24
CA PRO A 202 -10.45 0.96 23.98
C PRO A 202 -10.35 -0.25 24.92
N PRO A 203 -10.78 -0.10 26.20
CA PRO A 203 -10.66 -1.19 27.16
C PRO A 203 -11.31 -2.43 26.57
N THR A 204 -10.61 -3.56 26.67
CA THR A 204 -11.19 -4.84 26.27
C THR A 204 -12.52 -5.05 26.99
N ARG A 205 -13.44 -5.84 26.42
CA ARG A 205 -14.74 -6.13 27.11
C ARG A 205 -14.55 -6.62 28.55
N ILE A 206 -13.42 -7.28 28.83
CA ILE A 206 -13.03 -7.75 30.16
C ILE A 206 -12.62 -6.58 31.05
N GLU A 207 -11.78 -5.68 30.57
CA GLU A 207 -11.39 -4.46 31.30
C GLU A 207 -12.58 -3.53 31.52
N ALA A 208 -13.44 -3.33 30.52
CA ALA A 208 -14.66 -2.52 30.63
C ALA A 208 -15.65 -3.13 31.63
N ARG A 209 -15.76 -4.47 31.71
CA ARG A 209 -16.55 -5.15 32.74
C ARG A 209 -15.94 -5.00 34.13
N ARG A 210 -14.61 -5.14 34.27
CA ARG A 210 -13.91 -4.96 35.54
C ARG A 210 -13.99 -3.52 36.03
N GLU A 211 -13.87 -2.55 35.14
CA GLU A 211 -13.98 -1.14 35.47
C GLU A 211 -15.42 -0.76 35.84
N ARG A 212 -16.43 -1.33 35.16
CA ARG A 212 -17.83 -1.24 35.62
C ARG A 212 -18.03 -1.86 37.00
N ALA A 213 -17.44 -3.03 37.27
CA ALA A 213 -17.54 -3.68 38.57
C ALA A 213 -16.93 -2.81 39.68
N ARG A 214 -15.71 -2.27 39.47
CA ARG A 214 -15.07 -1.35 40.43
C ARG A 214 -15.87 -0.07 40.68
N ARG A 215 -16.45 0.52 39.63
CA ARG A 215 -17.33 1.70 39.77
C ARG A 215 -18.62 1.39 40.52
N LEU A 216 -19.14 0.17 40.40
CA LEU A 216 -20.30 -0.30 41.16
C LEU A 216 -19.94 -0.62 42.62
N GLU A 217 -18.69 -0.99 42.88
CA GLU A 217 -18.14 -1.25 44.22
C GLU A 217 -17.71 0.04 44.95
N GLY A 218 -17.77 1.20 44.30
CA GLY A 218 -17.50 2.50 44.93
C GLY A 218 -16.02 2.86 45.09
N GLU A 219 -15.11 2.10 44.47
CA GLU A 219 -13.69 2.45 44.41
C GLU A 219 -13.44 3.53 43.34
N VAL A 220 -13.30 4.78 43.77
CA VAL A 220 -12.71 5.89 43.01
C VAL A 220 -11.53 6.45 43.79
#